data_AF-A0A2M8U9A9-F1
#
_entry.id   AF-A0A2M8U9A9-F1
#
_cell.length_a   1.000
_cell.length_b   1.000
_cell.length_c   1.000
_cell.angle_alpha   90.00
_cell.angle_beta   90.00
_cell.angle_gamma   90.00
#
_symmetry.space_group_name_H-M   'P 1'
#
loop_
_entity.id
_entity.type
_entity.pdbx_description
1 polymer ?
#
loop_
_entity_poly.entity_id
_entity_poly.type
_entity_poly.pdbx_seq_one_letter_code
_entity_poly.pdbx_strand_id
1 'polypeptide(L)'
;MRILGISAFYHDSAAALIEDGRIVAAAQEERFTRKKHDSRYPKRAVDYCLEAAGIDLGDIDGVAFYDKPFLKFERLLETYLSFAPRGFTSFRMAIPLWLREKLFQKHLLAEELKAAAPDFDWMGKLWFAEHHLSHAASAFFPSPFEEAAILTMDGVGEWATTSLGVGRGNKIEIVKEIHFPHSLGLLYSAFTYYTGFKVSSGEYKLMGLAPYGRPIHMQKILGHLIDLKDDGSFRLNMDYFDYCTGLTMTSRRFNSLFGGPPRKPDEPLTQHHMDLAASVQAVLEGVVLRLTRHAVAATGLKNLCLAGGVALNCVANGRILRERVVENLWIQPAAGDAGGALGAALAAYHGYKEQPRQRMATGDAMAGSYLGPAFVQADIEKRLQAVGARFDVLGDEALIDGVAAALADGKAVGWFQGRMEFGPRALGARSILGDPRSPSMQKVLNLKVKYRESFRPFAPSVLREDVGDWFELDGDSPYMLLVAGVKPERRRAMTEAEEALFGIDKLNVPRSDIPAVTHVDYSARIQTVHAETNPRYYQLLRRFKVLTGCPVLVNTSFNVRGEPIVGTPEDAFRCFMGSEIDVLAVGNCLLFKDAQDSSFKLDYKNAFELD
;
A
#
# COMPACT_ATOMS: atom_id res chain seq x y z
N MET A 1 -0.27 16.67 -24.68
CA MET A 1 -1.48 15.88 -24.42
C MET A 1 -1.61 15.62 -22.93
N ARG A 2 -2.77 15.94 -22.36
CA ARG A 2 -3.10 15.89 -20.94
C ARG A 2 -4.24 14.93 -20.67
N ILE A 3 -4.02 13.91 -19.84
CA ILE A 3 -5.05 12.92 -19.52
C ILE A 3 -5.18 12.79 -18.01
N LEU A 4 -6.40 13.01 -17.52
CA LEU A 4 -6.75 12.83 -16.12
C LEU A 4 -7.29 11.40 -15.91
N GLY A 5 -6.64 10.63 -15.05
CA GLY A 5 -7.09 9.31 -14.62
C GLY A 5 -7.89 9.39 -13.33
N ILE A 6 -8.96 8.59 -13.23
CA ILE A 6 -9.83 8.55 -12.05
C ILE A 6 -10.07 7.09 -11.62
N SER A 7 -9.90 6.85 -10.32
CA SER A 7 -10.35 5.65 -9.61
C SER A 7 -11.32 6.07 -8.51
N ALA A 8 -12.53 5.48 -8.48
CA ALA A 8 -13.61 5.91 -7.59
C ALA A 8 -14.73 4.87 -7.45
N PHE A 9 -15.65 5.12 -6.52
CA PHE A 9 -16.92 4.41 -6.28
C PHE A 9 -16.83 3.03 -5.61
N TYR A 10 -15.66 2.64 -5.10
CA TYR A 10 -15.49 1.38 -4.34
C TYR A 10 -14.74 1.62 -3.03
N HIS A 11 -13.44 1.85 -3.11
CA HIS A 11 -12.55 2.21 -2.00
C HIS A 11 -11.29 2.86 -2.59
N ASP A 12 -10.53 3.58 -1.76
CA ASP A 12 -9.24 4.18 -2.13
C ASP A 12 -9.29 5.08 -3.39
N SER A 13 -10.32 5.92 -3.49
CA SER A 13 -10.50 6.81 -4.65
C SER A 13 -9.29 7.73 -4.83
N ALA A 14 -8.91 7.95 -6.09
CA ALA A 14 -7.70 8.66 -6.45
C ALA A 14 -7.83 9.34 -7.82
N ALA A 15 -6.99 10.35 -8.03
CA ALA A 15 -6.79 11.00 -9.31
C ALA A 15 -5.29 11.02 -9.66
N ALA A 16 -4.98 10.97 -10.96
CA ALA A 16 -3.63 11.12 -11.47
C ALA A 16 -3.64 11.87 -12.80
N LEU A 17 -2.69 12.78 -13.03
CA LEU A 17 -2.58 13.56 -14.26
C LEU A 17 -1.30 13.21 -15.01
N ILE A 18 -1.47 12.85 -16.27
CA ILE A 18 -0.38 12.67 -17.24
C ILE A 18 -0.35 13.89 -18.16
N GLU A 19 0.83 14.49 -18.35
CA GLU A 19 1.07 15.53 -19.34
C GLU A 19 2.28 15.12 -20.19
N ASP A 20 2.05 14.95 -21.49
CA ASP A 20 3.08 14.60 -22.49
C ASP A 20 3.93 13.38 -22.08
N GLY A 21 3.28 12.37 -21.50
CA GLY A 21 3.89 11.12 -21.07
C GLY A 21 4.53 11.18 -19.68
N ARG A 22 4.57 12.35 -19.03
CA ARG A 22 5.07 12.53 -17.67
C ARG A 22 3.94 12.44 -16.65
N ILE A 23 4.20 11.76 -15.54
CA ILE A 23 3.33 11.78 -14.36
C ILE A 23 3.54 13.09 -13.61
N VAL A 24 2.57 14.01 -13.68
CA VAL A 24 2.67 15.35 -13.07
C VAL A 24 2.28 15.29 -11.60
N ALA A 25 1.13 14.67 -11.32
CA ALA A 25 0.54 14.60 -10.00
C ALA A 25 -0.30 13.32 -9.86
N ALA A 26 -0.36 12.81 -8.63
CA ALA A 26 -1.27 11.73 -8.24
C ALA A 26 -1.55 11.81 -6.74
N ALA A 27 -2.80 11.65 -6.35
CA ALA A 27 -3.20 11.69 -4.94
C ALA A 27 -4.45 10.86 -4.66
N GLN A 28 -4.54 10.37 -3.42
CA GLN A 28 -5.73 9.66 -2.92
C GLN A 28 -6.65 10.66 -2.19
N GLU A 29 -7.96 10.55 -2.43
CA GLU A 29 -8.97 11.45 -1.87
C GLU A 29 -8.96 11.44 -0.33
N GLU A 30 -8.70 10.28 0.27
CA GLU A 30 -8.64 10.12 1.73
C GLU A 30 -7.61 11.04 2.41
N ARG A 31 -6.54 11.43 1.70
CA ARG A 31 -5.50 12.33 2.23
C ARG A 31 -6.07 13.73 2.50
N PHE A 32 -7.05 14.15 1.69
CA PHE A 32 -7.70 15.45 1.80
C PHE A 32 -8.97 15.40 2.64
N THR A 33 -9.81 14.37 2.48
CA THR A 33 -11.09 14.27 3.19
C THR A 33 -10.94 13.79 4.62
N ARG A 34 -9.78 13.21 4.95
CA ARG A 34 -9.48 12.56 6.22
C ARG A 34 -10.38 11.35 6.52
N LYS A 35 -11.13 10.87 5.51
CA LYS A 35 -11.95 9.66 5.58
C LYS A 35 -11.18 8.50 4.95
N LYS A 36 -10.75 7.57 5.78
CA LYS A 36 -9.98 6.41 5.32
C LYS A 36 -10.79 5.56 4.33
N HIS A 37 -10.15 5.15 3.24
CA HIS A 37 -10.76 4.40 2.14
C HIS A 37 -11.93 5.14 1.47
N ASP A 38 -11.87 6.48 1.36
CA ASP A 38 -12.93 7.27 0.73
C ASP A 38 -13.25 6.74 -0.67
N SER A 39 -14.51 6.35 -0.88
CA SER A 39 -14.98 5.71 -2.10
C SER A 39 -15.69 6.68 -3.03
N ARG A 40 -15.85 7.95 -2.67
CA ARG A 40 -16.59 8.93 -3.46
C ARG A 40 -15.77 9.46 -4.63
N TYR A 41 -16.41 10.21 -5.53
CA TYR A 41 -15.69 10.92 -6.59
C TYR A 41 -14.53 11.76 -5.98
N PRO A 42 -13.30 11.61 -6.48
CA PRO A 42 -12.11 12.16 -5.84
C PRO A 42 -11.91 13.64 -6.18
N LYS A 43 -12.88 14.48 -5.79
CA LYS A 43 -12.90 15.90 -6.15
C LYS A 43 -11.62 16.62 -5.72
N ARG A 44 -11.17 16.45 -4.47
CA ARG A 44 -10.00 17.18 -3.96
C ARG A 44 -8.71 16.69 -4.60
N ALA A 45 -8.61 15.39 -4.91
CA ALA A 45 -7.46 14.88 -5.64
C ALA A 45 -7.42 15.36 -7.10
N VAL A 46 -8.59 15.50 -7.76
CA VAL A 46 -8.70 16.09 -9.10
C VAL A 46 -8.29 17.56 -9.07
N ASP A 47 -8.86 18.34 -8.15
CA ASP A 47 -8.54 19.76 -7.98
C ASP A 47 -7.03 19.95 -7.77
N TYR A 48 -6.41 19.12 -6.91
CA TYR A 48 -4.96 19.12 -6.70
C TYR A 48 -4.16 18.77 -7.97
N CYS A 49 -4.58 17.76 -8.74
CA CYS A 49 -3.85 17.37 -9.95
C CYS A 49 -3.84 18.50 -11.00
N LEU A 50 -4.95 19.21 -11.14
CA LEU A 50 -5.09 20.37 -12.02
C LEU A 50 -4.24 21.55 -11.53
N GLU A 51 -4.32 21.88 -10.24
CA GLU A 51 -3.51 22.91 -9.60
C GLU A 51 -2.00 22.65 -9.76
N ALA A 52 -1.57 21.40 -9.56
CA ALA A 52 -0.16 21.00 -9.68
C ALA A 52 0.39 21.15 -11.12
N ALA A 53 -0.49 21.14 -12.13
CA ALA A 53 -0.14 21.41 -13.52
C ALA A 53 -0.38 22.88 -13.93
N GLY A 54 -1.01 23.69 -13.09
CA GLY A 54 -1.38 25.07 -13.41
C GLY A 54 -2.39 25.19 -14.55
N ILE A 55 -3.32 24.23 -14.63
CA ILE A 55 -4.34 24.15 -15.68
C ILE A 55 -5.74 24.06 -15.08
N ASP A 56 -6.75 24.38 -15.88
CA ASP A 56 -8.14 24.13 -15.54
C ASP A 56 -8.63 22.80 -16.13
N LEU A 57 -9.78 22.33 -15.64
CA LEU A 57 -10.38 21.08 -16.13
C LEU A 57 -10.71 21.14 -17.64
N GLY A 58 -10.94 22.33 -18.21
CA GLY A 58 -11.18 22.51 -19.65
C GLY A 58 -9.94 22.32 -20.53
N ASP A 59 -8.74 22.34 -19.95
CA ASP A 59 -7.46 22.24 -20.67
C ASP A 59 -6.98 20.80 -20.89
N ILE A 60 -7.71 19.81 -20.38
CA ILE A 60 -7.37 18.39 -20.54
C ILE A 60 -7.87 17.84 -21.88
N ASP A 61 -7.19 16.84 -22.43
CA ASP A 61 -7.62 16.18 -23.67
C ASP A 61 -8.69 15.12 -23.45
N GLY A 62 -8.80 14.60 -22.22
CA GLY A 62 -9.83 13.66 -21.80
C GLY A 62 -9.58 13.07 -20.41
N VAL A 63 -10.56 12.29 -19.95
CA VAL A 63 -10.57 11.59 -18.66
C VAL A 63 -10.61 10.09 -18.91
N ALA A 64 -9.81 9.32 -18.18
CA ALA A 64 -9.82 7.86 -18.21
C ALA A 64 -10.25 7.28 -16.87
N PHE A 65 -11.30 6.46 -16.87
CA PHE A 65 -11.77 5.73 -15.70
C PHE A 65 -11.27 4.27 -15.73
N TYR A 66 -10.91 3.75 -14.56
CA TYR A 66 -10.12 2.53 -14.41
C TYR A 66 -10.85 1.19 -14.54
N ASP A 67 -12.18 1.17 -14.59
CA ASP A 67 -13.03 -0.04 -14.55
C ASP A 67 -14.18 0.10 -15.56
N LYS A 68 -14.63 -0.99 -16.20
CA LYS A 68 -15.79 -1.00 -17.10
C LYS A 68 -17.09 -1.42 -16.38
N PRO A 69 -18.03 -0.50 -16.10
CA PRO A 69 -19.19 -0.78 -15.24
C PRO A 69 -20.10 -1.91 -15.74
N PHE A 70 -20.28 -2.05 -17.05
CA PHE A 70 -21.16 -3.05 -17.66
C PHE A 70 -20.64 -4.48 -17.49
N LEU A 71 -19.35 -4.72 -17.74
CA LEU A 71 -18.75 -6.05 -17.57
C LEU A 71 -18.81 -6.52 -16.10
N LYS A 72 -18.66 -5.58 -15.17
CA LYS A 72 -18.78 -5.85 -13.74
C LYS A 72 -20.22 -6.18 -13.32
N PHE A 73 -21.20 -5.48 -13.91
CA PHE A 73 -22.61 -5.79 -13.69
C PHE A 73 -22.98 -7.18 -14.24
N GLU A 74 -22.50 -7.52 -15.43
CA GLU A 74 -22.63 -8.85 -16.03
C GLU A 74 -22.08 -9.94 -15.09
N ARG A 75 -20.87 -9.76 -14.55
CA ARG A 75 -20.31 -10.70 -13.55
C ARG A 75 -21.23 -10.92 -12.36
N LEU A 76 -21.78 -9.85 -11.79
CA LEU A 76 -22.64 -9.98 -10.60
C LEU A 76 -23.90 -10.77 -10.92
N LEU A 77 -24.55 -10.48 -12.06
CA LEU A 77 -25.70 -11.24 -12.54
C LEU A 77 -25.37 -12.72 -12.72
N GLU A 78 -24.30 -13.03 -13.46
CA GLU A 78 -23.89 -14.40 -13.73
C GLU A 78 -23.46 -15.15 -12.47
N THR A 79 -22.81 -14.47 -11.54
CA THR A 79 -22.46 -15.05 -10.23
C THR A 79 -23.73 -15.46 -9.50
N TYR A 80 -24.72 -14.58 -9.37
CA TYR A 80 -25.93 -14.90 -8.63
C TYR A 80 -26.74 -16.03 -9.29
N LEU A 81 -26.73 -16.10 -10.62
CA LEU A 81 -27.36 -17.19 -11.38
C LEU A 81 -26.60 -18.52 -11.21
N SER A 82 -25.26 -18.49 -11.29
CA SER A 82 -24.42 -19.69 -11.19
C SER A 82 -24.51 -20.39 -9.83
N PHE A 83 -24.88 -19.64 -8.78
CA PHE A 83 -25.09 -20.18 -7.44
C PHE A 83 -26.57 -20.25 -7.04
N ALA A 84 -27.50 -20.28 -8.00
CA ALA A 84 -28.91 -20.48 -7.72
C ALA A 84 -29.16 -21.86 -7.05
N PRO A 85 -30.08 -21.96 -6.07
CA PRO A 85 -30.99 -20.91 -5.59
C PRO A 85 -30.39 -19.98 -4.53
N ARG A 86 -29.22 -20.28 -3.97
CA ARG A 86 -28.62 -19.50 -2.86
C ARG A 86 -28.27 -18.06 -3.26
N GLY A 87 -27.85 -17.86 -4.50
CA GLY A 87 -27.52 -16.54 -5.05
C GLY A 87 -28.73 -15.59 -5.18
N PHE A 88 -29.97 -16.10 -5.14
CA PHE A 88 -31.17 -15.28 -5.35
C PHE A 88 -31.39 -14.22 -4.27
N THR A 89 -31.03 -14.51 -3.01
CA THR A 89 -31.14 -13.53 -1.92
C THR A 89 -30.22 -12.33 -2.18
N SER A 90 -28.97 -12.60 -2.57
CA SER A 90 -27.98 -11.58 -2.90
C SER A 90 -28.33 -10.82 -4.17
N PHE A 91 -28.87 -11.50 -5.18
CA PHE A 91 -29.46 -10.87 -6.36
C PHE A 91 -30.54 -9.84 -5.98
N ARG A 92 -31.51 -10.23 -5.15
CA ARG A 92 -32.62 -9.35 -4.75
C ARG A 92 -32.15 -8.11 -3.99
N MET A 93 -31.05 -8.20 -3.24
CA MET A 93 -30.47 -7.06 -2.51
C MET A 93 -29.60 -6.17 -3.38
N ALA A 94 -28.75 -6.76 -4.23
CA ALA A 94 -27.74 -6.02 -5.00
C ALA A 94 -28.30 -5.35 -6.25
N ILE A 95 -29.23 -5.99 -6.96
CA ILE A 95 -29.72 -5.50 -8.26
C ILE A 95 -30.39 -4.12 -8.19
N PRO A 96 -31.23 -3.79 -7.19
CA PRO A 96 -31.79 -2.45 -7.07
C PRO A 96 -30.75 -1.34 -6.90
N LEU A 97 -29.64 -1.60 -6.20
CA LEU A 97 -28.53 -0.66 -6.03
C LEU A 97 -27.76 -0.47 -7.34
N TRP A 98 -27.48 -1.56 -8.06
CA TRP A 98 -26.77 -1.51 -9.32
C TRP A 98 -27.57 -0.81 -10.41
N LEU A 99 -28.88 -1.09 -10.52
CA LEU A 99 -29.79 -0.46 -11.48
C LEU A 99 -30.04 1.02 -11.20
N ARG A 100 -29.82 1.52 -9.98
CA ARG A 100 -30.02 2.93 -9.63
C ARG A 100 -28.75 3.76 -9.66
N GLU A 101 -27.61 3.19 -9.26
CA GLU A 101 -26.38 3.97 -9.04
C GLU A 101 -25.22 3.48 -9.92
N LYS A 102 -24.87 2.19 -9.87
CA LYS A 102 -23.58 1.70 -10.40
C LYS A 102 -23.56 1.51 -11.92
N LEU A 103 -24.68 1.14 -12.55
CA LEU A 103 -24.78 1.05 -14.01
C LEU A 103 -24.67 2.42 -14.70
N PHE A 104 -25.00 3.50 -13.99
CA PHE A 104 -24.93 4.86 -14.50
C PHE A 104 -23.62 5.58 -14.13
N GLN A 105 -22.56 4.84 -13.76
CA GLN A 105 -21.26 5.43 -13.42
C GLN A 105 -20.72 6.38 -14.50
N LYS A 106 -20.92 6.08 -15.79
CA LYS A 106 -20.56 7.00 -16.88
C LYS A 106 -21.31 8.33 -16.79
N HIS A 107 -22.60 8.30 -16.46
CA HIS A 107 -23.42 9.49 -16.32
C HIS A 107 -23.02 10.27 -15.06
N LEU A 108 -22.85 9.60 -13.91
CA LEU A 108 -22.42 10.21 -12.66
C LEU A 108 -21.05 10.92 -12.82
N LEU A 109 -20.07 10.26 -13.44
CA LEU A 109 -18.77 10.88 -13.74
C LEU A 109 -18.93 12.10 -14.66
N ALA A 110 -19.75 11.99 -15.70
CA ALA A 110 -19.99 13.09 -16.61
C ALA A 110 -20.70 14.26 -15.92
N GLU A 111 -21.63 14.01 -14.99
CA GLU A 111 -22.30 15.06 -14.21
C GLU A 111 -21.33 15.78 -13.27
N GLU A 112 -20.49 15.05 -12.53
CA GLU A 112 -19.45 15.64 -11.66
C GLU A 112 -18.46 16.49 -12.48
N LEU A 113 -18.03 16.01 -13.64
CA LEU A 113 -17.12 16.74 -14.53
C LEU A 113 -17.81 17.96 -15.19
N LYS A 114 -19.08 17.84 -15.61
CA LYS A 114 -19.87 18.96 -16.14
C LYS A 114 -20.08 20.07 -15.12
N ALA A 115 -20.23 19.73 -13.84
CA ALA A 115 -20.37 20.72 -12.79
C ALA A 115 -19.14 21.63 -12.68
N ALA A 116 -17.95 21.11 -13.01
CA ALA A 116 -16.69 21.86 -13.00
C ALA A 116 -16.35 22.52 -14.35
N ALA A 117 -16.72 21.91 -15.48
CA ALA A 117 -16.54 22.46 -16.82
C ALA A 117 -17.74 22.11 -17.72
N PRO A 118 -18.77 22.97 -17.78
CA PRO A 118 -20.05 22.66 -18.42
C PRO A 118 -19.97 22.53 -19.95
N ASP A 119 -19.08 23.31 -20.58
CA ASP A 119 -18.99 23.42 -22.04
C ASP A 119 -18.10 22.35 -22.70
N PHE A 120 -17.54 21.43 -21.91
CA PHE A 120 -16.65 20.38 -22.41
C PHE A 120 -17.43 19.11 -22.80
N ASP A 121 -17.06 18.48 -23.92
CA ASP A 121 -17.71 17.25 -24.41
C ASP A 121 -17.28 16.02 -23.60
N TRP A 122 -17.79 15.91 -22.36
CA TRP A 122 -17.48 14.78 -21.48
C TRP A 122 -17.89 13.43 -22.03
N MET A 123 -18.90 13.37 -22.91
CA MET A 123 -19.35 12.09 -23.45
C MET A 123 -18.40 11.52 -24.49
N GLY A 124 -17.76 12.39 -25.30
CA GLY A 124 -16.70 12.02 -26.25
C GLY A 124 -15.30 11.94 -25.64
N LYS A 125 -15.09 12.58 -24.49
CA LYS A 125 -13.77 12.70 -23.83
C LYS A 125 -13.59 11.84 -22.59
N LEU A 126 -14.59 11.04 -22.21
CA LEU A 126 -14.51 10.08 -21.11
C LEU A 126 -14.25 8.66 -21.65
N TRP A 127 -13.07 8.14 -21.37
CA TRP A 127 -12.60 6.80 -21.75
C TRP A 127 -12.64 5.84 -20.55
N PHE A 128 -12.70 4.55 -20.84
CA PHE A 128 -12.78 3.49 -19.83
C PHE A 128 -11.74 2.42 -20.15
N ALA A 129 -10.82 2.19 -19.22
CA ALA A 129 -9.89 1.08 -19.24
C ALA A 129 -10.44 -0.10 -18.46
N GLU A 130 -9.98 -1.30 -18.80
CA GLU A 130 -10.27 -2.49 -17.98
C GLU A 130 -9.45 -2.46 -16.69
N HIS A 131 -10.00 -2.94 -15.57
CA HIS A 131 -9.37 -2.87 -14.25
C HIS A 131 -7.97 -3.48 -14.22
N HIS A 132 -7.84 -4.69 -14.76
CA HIS A 132 -6.55 -5.38 -14.82
C HIS A 132 -5.58 -4.74 -15.82
N LEU A 133 -6.08 -4.15 -16.91
CA LEU A 133 -5.26 -3.37 -17.83
C LEU A 133 -4.76 -2.08 -17.16
N SER A 134 -5.60 -1.41 -16.37
CA SER A 134 -5.21 -0.25 -15.57
C SER A 134 -4.10 -0.62 -14.60
N HIS A 135 -4.22 -1.72 -13.85
CA HIS A 135 -3.13 -2.20 -13.00
C HIS A 135 -1.85 -2.50 -13.79
N ALA A 136 -1.97 -3.23 -14.91
CA ALA A 136 -0.82 -3.57 -15.74
C ALA A 136 -0.12 -2.30 -16.30
N ALA A 137 -0.90 -1.33 -16.78
CA ALA A 137 -0.44 -0.04 -17.27
C ALA A 137 0.22 0.81 -16.18
N SER A 138 -0.38 0.83 -14.98
CA SER A 138 0.21 1.49 -13.82
C SER A 138 1.56 0.88 -13.48
N ALA A 139 1.83 -0.39 -13.81
CA ALA A 139 3.10 -1.01 -13.50
C ALA A 139 4.13 -0.86 -14.62
N PHE A 140 3.78 -1.28 -15.83
CA PHE A 140 4.73 -1.37 -16.92
C PHE A 140 5.20 0.00 -17.40
N PHE A 141 4.30 0.95 -17.65
CA PHE A 141 4.67 2.23 -18.24
C PHE A 141 5.62 3.08 -17.37
N PRO A 142 5.45 3.17 -16.03
CA PRO A 142 6.42 3.87 -15.20
C PRO A 142 7.66 3.04 -14.83
N SER A 143 7.66 1.72 -15.06
CA SER A 143 8.84 0.88 -14.78
C SER A 143 10.08 1.33 -15.58
N PRO A 144 11.30 0.95 -15.18
CA PRO A 144 12.51 1.23 -15.95
C PRO A 144 12.66 0.35 -17.21
N PHE A 145 11.81 -0.67 -17.38
CA PHE A 145 12.02 -1.72 -18.37
C PHE A 145 11.45 -1.37 -19.74
N GLU A 146 12.20 -1.66 -20.81
CA GLU A 146 11.71 -1.59 -22.21
C GLU A 146 10.62 -2.63 -22.46
N GLU A 147 10.85 -3.82 -21.94
CA GLU A 147 9.95 -4.96 -22.00
C GLU A 147 9.92 -5.72 -20.67
N ALA A 148 8.74 -6.20 -20.30
CA ALA A 148 8.55 -6.97 -19.08
C ALA A 148 7.32 -7.88 -19.19
N ALA A 149 7.38 -9.02 -18.51
CA ALA A 149 6.17 -9.72 -18.11
C ALA A 149 5.47 -8.89 -17.03
N ILE A 150 4.15 -8.89 -17.02
CA ILE A 150 3.34 -8.13 -16.07
C ILE A 150 2.40 -9.13 -15.39
N LEU A 151 2.53 -9.26 -14.07
CA LEU A 151 1.64 -10.10 -13.29
C LEU A 151 0.78 -9.21 -12.39
N THR A 152 -0.50 -9.11 -12.73
CA THR A 152 -1.50 -8.39 -11.93
C THR A 152 -2.24 -9.41 -11.07
N MET A 153 -2.22 -9.23 -9.75
CA MET A 153 -2.89 -10.12 -8.79
C MET A 153 -3.71 -9.28 -7.82
N ASP A 154 -5.02 -9.45 -7.83
CA ASP A 154 -5.94 -8.59 -7.10
C ASP A 154 -7.10 -9.36 -6.46
N GLY A 155 -7.94 -8.64 -5.71
CA GLY A 155 -9.21 -9.15 -5.21
C GLY A 155 -10.12 -9.55 -6.36
N VAL A 156 -10.74 -8.57 -7.01
CA VAL A 156 -11.66 -8.78 -8.15
C VAL A 156 -11.75 -7.51 -9.01
N GLY A 157 -11.49 -7.61 -10.32
CA GLY A 157 -11.83 -6.57 -11.30
C GLY A 157 -13.26 -6.71 -11.84
N GLU A 158 -13.41 -6.54 -13.16
CA GLU A 158 -14.65 -6.87 -13.88
C GLU A 158 -14.91 -8.37 -13.85
N TRP A 159 -13.89 -9.17 -14.17
CA TRP A 159 -13.89 -10.63 -14.16
C TRP A 159 -12.57 -11.20 -13.69
N ALA A 160 -11.46 -10.66 -14.20
CA ALA A 160 -10.14 -11.07 -13.81
C ALA A 160 -9.87 -10.84 -12.31
N THR A 161 -9.07 -11.75 -11.76
CA THR A 161 -8.55 -11.71 -10.38
C THR A 161 -7.03 -11.92 -10.40
N THR A 162 -6.52 -12.55 -11.44
CA THR A 162 -5.09 -12.62 -11.77
C THR A 162 -4.95 -12.55 -13.28
N SER A 163 -4.01 -11.76 -13.79
CA SER A 163 -3.69 -11.71 -15.21
C SER A 163 -2.20 -11.67 -15.46
N LEU A 164 -1.78 -12.33 -16.55
CA LEU A 164 -0.45 -12.27 -17.11
C LEU A 164 -0.51 -11.45 -18.40
N GLY A 165 0.25 -10.37 -18.44
CA GLY A 165 0.45 -9.55 -19.62
C GLY A 165 1.91 -9.43 -20.05
N VAL A 166 2.11 -8.88 -21.23
CA VAL A 166 3.41 -8.55 -21.81
C VAL A 166 3.41 -7.08 -22.20
N GLY A 167 4.34 -6.31 -21.65
CA GLY A 167 4.59 -4.93 -22.05
C GLY A 167 5.79 -4.84 -22.96
N ARG A 168 5.67 -4.12 -24.09
CA ARG A 168 6.80 -3.76 -24.99
C ARG A 168 6.58 -2.36 -25.55
N GLY A 169 7.55 -1.47 -25.37
CA GLY A 169 7.43 -0.08 -25.83
C GLY A 169 6.21 0.61 -25.22
N ASN A 170 5.27 1.06 -26.06
CA ASN A 170 4.01 1.70 -25.65
C ASN A 170 2.80 0.75 -25.62
N LYS A 171 2.99 -0.57 -25.75
CA LYS A 171 1.90 -1.55 -25.82
C LYS A 171 1.91 -2.50 -24.63
N ILE A 172 0.71 -2.91 -24.23
CA ILE A 172 0.46 -3.96 -23.24
C ILE A 172 -0.55 -4.93 -23.86
N GLU A 173 -0.23 -6.22 -23.81
CA GLU A 173 -1.11 -7.30 -24.22
C GLU A 173 -1.39 -8.20 -23.01
N ILE A 174 -2.65 -8.45 -22.68
CA ILE A 174 -3.04 -9.43 -21.67
C ILE A 174 -3.16 -10.79 -22.34
N VAL A 175 -2.37 -11.77 -21.87
CA VAL A 175 -2.19 -13.07 -22.53
C VAL A 175 -2.98 -14.18 -21.84
N LYS A 176 -3.11 -14.12 -20.51
CA LYS A 176 -3.85 -15.11 -19.71
C LYS A 176 -4.52 -14.46 -18.52
N GLU A 177 -5.64 -15.03 -18.10
CA GLU A 177 -6.38 -14.59 -16.92
C GLU A 177 -6.92 -15.77 -16.10
N ILE A 178 -7.06 -15.53 -14.80
CA ILE A 178 -7.87 -16.32 -13.88
C ILE A 178 -9.04 -15.44 -13.46
N HIS A 179 -10.25 -15.96 -13.66
CA HIS A 179 -11.48 -15.21 -13.41
C HIS A 179 -12.08 -15.53 -12.05
N PHE A 180 -12.88 -14.56 -11.57
CA PHE A 180 -13.77 -14.73 -10.44
C PHE A 180 -14.64 -15.99 -10.64
N PRO A 181 -14.87 -16.81 -9.60
CA PRO A 181 -14.62 -16.55 -8.18
C PRO A 181 -13.22 -16.92 -7.68
N HIS A 182 -12.30 -17.35 -8.54
CA HIS A 182 -11.02 -17.90 -8.12
C HIS A 182 -9.96 -16.81 -7.90
N SER A 183 -9.95 -16.18 -6.72
CA SER A 183 -9.02 -15.08 -6.41
C SER A 183 -8.05 -15.41 -5.29
N LEU A 184 -6.76 -15.15 -5.53
CA LEU A 184 -5.72 -15.25 -4.52
C LEU A 184 -5.89 -14.18 -3.43
N GLY A 185 -6.35 -12.98 -3.81
CA GLY A 185 -6.70 -11.92 -2.87
C GLY A 185 -7.88 -12.31 -1.96
N LEU A 186 -8.92 -12.95 -2.52
CA LEU A 186 -10.06 -13.42 -1.72
C LEU A 186 -9.73 -14.62 -0.85
N LEU A 187 -8.84 -15.51 -1.28
CA LEU A 187 -8.30 -16.58 -0.42
C LEU A 187 -7.63 -15.97 0.82
N TYR A 188 -6.75 -14.98 0.62
CA TYR A 188 -6.07 -14.31 1.73
C TYR A 188 -7.04 -13.51 2.62
N SER A 189 -8.04 -12.88 2.01
CA SER A 189 -9.12 -12.16 2.70
C SER A 189 -9.99 -13.10 3.55
N ALA A 190 -10.20 -14.34 3.12
CA ALA A 190 -10.95 -15.34 3.89
C ALA A 190 -10.24 -15.70 5.21
N PHE A 191 -8.92 -15.86 5.19
CA PHE A 191 -8.13 -16.04 6.43
C PHE A 191 -8.04 -14.77 7.26
N THR A 192 -8.01 -13.59 6.62
CA THR A 192 -8.07 -12.30 7.31
C THR A 192 -9.38 -12.19 8.11
N TYR A 193 -10.50 -12.49 7.46
CA TYR A 193 -11.82 -12.56 8.09
C TYR A 193 -11.88 -13.64 9.19
N TYR A 194 -11.38 -14.85 8.92
CA TYR A 194 -11.45 -15.98 9.86
C TYR A 194 -10.64 -15.73 11.14
N THR A 195 -9.54 -14.99 11.03
CA THR A 195 -8.72 -14.54 12.17
C THR A 195 -9.26 -13.26 12.82
N GLY A 196 -10.48 -12.82 12.45
CA GLY A 196 -11.20 -11.73 13.09
C GLY A 196 -10.74 -10.33 12.67
N PHE A 197 -9.92 -10.20 11.62
CA PHE A 197 -9.52 -8.90 11.09
C PHE A 197 -10.50 -8.41 10.01
N LYS A 198 -10.64 -7.09 9.91
CA LYS A 198 -11.47 -6.44 8.88
C LYS A 198 -10.93 -6.66 7.47
N VAL A 199 -11.76 -7.18 6.57
CA VAL A 199 -11.45 -7.35 5.14
C VAL A 199 -11.19 -6.00 4.47
N SER A 200 -10.34 -5.98 3.44
CA SER A 200 -9.87 -4.80 2.69
C SER A 200 -9.04 -3.80 3.50
N SER A 201 -8.71 -4.14 4.74
CA SER A 201 -7.88 -3.29 5.62
C SER A 201 -7.08 -4.07 6.67
N GLY A 202 -7.20 -5.39 6.72
CA GLY A 202 -6.64 -6.27 7.76
C GLY A 202 -5.61 -7.26 7.21
N GLU A 203 -5.48 -7.36 5.89
CA GLU A 203 -4.60 -8.30 5.20
C GLU A 203 -3.14 -8.06 5.59
N TYR A 204 -2.73 -6.80 5.75
CA TYR A 204 -1.37 -6.50 6.24
C TYR A 204 -1.17 -6.89 7.71
N LYS A 205 -2.24 -6.99 8.52
CA LYS A 205 -2.15 -7.49 9.91
C LYS A 205 -1.94 -9.00 9.89
N LEU A 206 -2.68 -9.72 9.05
CA LEU A 206 -2.48 -11.15 8.84
C LEU A 206 -1.04 -11.44 8.37
N MET A 207 -0.55 -10.66 7.40
CA MET A 207 0.85 -10.73 6.93
C MET A 207 1.85 -10.48 8.07
N GLY A 208 1.60 -9.46 8.91
CA GLY A 208 2.44 -9.15 10.06
C GLY A 208 2.38 -10.19 11.18
N LEU A 209 1.28 -10.96 11.26
CA LEU A 209 1.06 -12.04 12.23
C LEU A 209 1.74 -13.35 11.80
N ALA A 210 1.94 -13.56 10.49
CA ALA A 210 2.46 -14.82 9.95
C ALA A 210 3.80 -15.28 10.57
N PRO A 211 4.80 -14.42 10.84
CA PRO A 211 6.07 -14.88 11.42
C PRO A 211 6.00 -15.41 12.86
N TYR A 212 4.88 -15.19 13.56
CA TYR A 212 4.65 -15.75 14.90
C TYR A 212 4.11 -17.18 14.87
N GLY A 213 3.71 -17.66 13.69
CA GLY A 213 3.15 -18.99 13.49
C GLY A 213 4.12 -19.97 12.86
N ARG A 214 3.68 -21.21 12.77
CA ARG A 214 4.27 -22.25 11.93
C ARG A 214 3.29 -22.64 10.83
N PRO A 215 3.72 -22.90 9.58
CA PRO A 215 2.83 -23.19 8.46
C PRO A 215 2.25 -24.61 8.48
N ILE A 216 1.80 -25.09 9.64
CA ILE A 216 1.34 -26.48 9.87
C ILE A 216 0.00 -26.82 9.18
N HIS A 217 -0.76 -25.81 8.75
CA HIS A 217 -2.02 -25.98 8.02
C HIS A 217 -1.86 -25.89 6.50
N MET A 218 -0.65 -25.68 5.98
CA MET A 218 -0.38 -25.55 4.54
C MET A 218 -0.95 -26.72 3.73
N GLN A 219 -0.75 -27.96 4.18
CA GLN A 219 -1.26 -29.14 3.47
C GLN A 219 -2.79 -29.24 3.49
N LYS A 220 -3.45 -28.80 4.58
CA LYS A 220 -4.92 -28.72 4.62
C LYS A 220 -5.44 -27.69 3.62
N ILE A 221 -4.76 -26.55 3.47
CA ILE A 221 -5.13 -25.50 2.51
C ILE A 221 -5.00 -26.04 1.09
N LEU A 222 -3.85 -26.62 0.73
CA LEU A 222 -3.59 -27.18 -0.60
C LEU A 222 -4.47 -28.40 -0.92
N GLY A 223 -4.83 -29.20 0.08
CA GLY A 223 -5.66 -30.40 -0.11
C GLY A 223 -7.17 -30.13 -0.21
N HIS A 224 -7.65 -28.98 0.29
CA HIS A 224 -9.10 -28.72 0.39
C HIS A 224 -9.57 -27.41 -0.23
N LEU A 225 -8.79 -26.33 -0.12
CA LEU A 225 -9.24 -24.98 -0.47
C LEU A 225 -8.85 -24.53 -1.87
N ILE A 226 -7.69 -24.97 -2.35
CA ILE A 226 -7.11 -24.51 -3.63
C ILE A 226 -6.54 -25.70 -4.41
N ASP A 227 -7.01 -25.87 -5.64
CA ASP A 227 -6.42 -26.76 -6.63
C ASP A 227 -5.36 -25.99 -7.42
N LEU A 228 -4.11 -26.04 -6.95
CA LEU A 228 -2.96 -25.34 -7.53
C LEU A 228 -2.20 -26.24 -8.51
N LYS A 229 -2.01 -25.78 -9.73
CA LYS A 229 -1.26 -26.47 -10.79
C LYS A 229 0.21 -26.09 -10.80
N ASP A 230 0.99 -26.80 -11.62
CA ASP A 230 2.45 -26.60 -11.73
C ASP A 230 2.81 -25.27 -12.38
N ASP A 231 1.98 -24.81 -13.33
CA ASP A 231 2.11 -23.50 -13.99
C ASP A 231 1.61 -22.33 -13.11
N GLY A 232 1.19 -22.62 -11.88
CA GLY A 232 0.65 -21.64 -10.95
C GLY A 232 -0.81 -21.28 -11.18
N SER A 233 -1.46 -21.78 -12.24
CA SER A 233 -2.91 -21.64 -12.38
C SER A 233 -3.62 -22.35 -11.24
N PHE A 234 -4.77 -21.81 -10.81
CA PHE A 234 -5.48 -22.36 -9.66
C PHE A 234 -6.99 -22.20 -9.77
N ARG A 235 -7.71 -23.09 -9.06
CA ARG A 235 -9.14 -22.93 -8.78
C ARG A 235 -9.39 -23.07 -7.30
N LEU A 236 -10.24 -22.21 -6.75
CA LEU A 236 -10.68 -22.33 -5.37
C LEU A 236 -11.86 -23.30 -5.26
N ASN A 237 -11.86 -24.10 -4.20
CA ASN A 237 -12.99 -24.95 -3.87
C ASN A 237 -14.08 -24.13 -3.17
N MET A 238 -15.08 -23.72 -3.95
CA MET A 238 -16.12 -22.79 -3.52
C MET A 238 -17.03 -23.33 -2.41
N ASP A 239 -16.99 -24.62 -2.09
CA ASP A 239 -17.72 -25.18 -0.94
C ASP A 239 -17.25 -24.61 0.41
N TYR A 240 -16.03 -24.07 0.47
CA TYR A 240 -15.41 -23.51 1.67
C TYR A 240 -15.55 -21.99 1.76
N PHE A 241 -16.08 -21.33 0.73
CA PHE A 241 -16.17 -19.87 0.68
C PHE A 241 -17.63 -19.43 0.55
N ASP A 242 -17.94 -18.25 1.10
CA ASP A 242 -19.30 -17.71 1.11
C ASP A 242 -19.43 -16.36 0.39
N TYR A 243 -18.32 -15.74 0.00
CA TYR A 243 -18.32 -14.39 -0.62
C TYR A 243 -19.04 -14.27 -1.96
N CYS A 244 -19.39 -15.38 -2.62
CA CYS A 244 -20.18 -15.35 -3.86
C CYS A 244 -21.68 -15.18 -3.60
N THR A 245 -22.16 -15.57 -2.41
CA THR A 245 -23.61 -15.66 -2.15
C THR A 245 -24.06 -15.17 -0.79
N GLY A 246 -23.19 -15.17 0.21
CA GLY A 246 -23.47 -14.70 1.55
C GLY A 246 -22.85 -13.35 1.86
N LEU A 247 -22.95 -12.96 3.13
CA LEU A 247 -22.41 -11.70 3.66
C LEU A 247 -21.06 -11.90 4.38
N THR A 248 -20.47 -13.09 4.26
CA THR A 248 -19.23 -13.48 4.94
C THR A 248 -18.23 -14.07 3.96
N MET A 249 -16.96 -14.18 4.38
CA MET A 249 -15.92 -14.76 3.51
C MET A 249 -15.88 -16.29 3.55
N THR A 250 -16.14 -16.90 4.72
CA THR A 250 -15.93 -18.33 4.97
C THR A 250 -17.23 -19.10 5.19
N SER A 251 -17.32 -20.33 4.69
CA SER A 251 -18.49 -21.20 4.88
C SER A 251 -18.41 -22.03 6.17
N ARG A 252 -19.50 -22.73 6.52
CA ARG A 252 -19.50 -23.72 7.60
C ARG A 252 -18.46 -24.83 7.39
N ARG A 253 -18.16 -25.21 6.15
CA ARG A 253 -17.13 -26.23 5.86
C ARG A 253 -15.72 -25.71 6.16
N PHE A 254 -15.45 -24.44 5.90
CA PHE A 254 -14.20 -23.79 6.28
C PHE A 254 -14.05 -23.77 7.79
N ASN A 255 -15.11 -23.37 8.49
CA ASN A 255 -15.16 -23.37 9.94
C ASN A 255 -14.86 -24.77 10.51
N SER A 256 -15.51 -25.81 10.00
CA SER A 256 -15.22 -27.19 10.41
C SER A 256 -13.80 -27.64 10.08
N LEU A 257 -13.24 -27.23 8.93
CA LEU A 257 -11.88 -27.59 8.52
C LEU A 257 -10.80 -27.06 9.47
N PHE A 258 -11.03 -25.86 10.03
CA PHE A 258 -10.11 -25.19 10.96
C PHE A 258 -10.62 -25.16 12.41
N GLY A 259 -11.59 -26.01 12.74
CA GLY A 259 -11.92 -26.34 14.13
C GLY A 259 -12.80 -25.33 14.87
N GLY A 260 -13.53 -24.45 14.18
CA GLY A 260 -14.45 -23.53 14.87
C GLY A 260 -15.02 -22.41 14.00
N PRO A 261 -15.85 -21.52 14.56
CA PRO A 261 -16.25 -20.29 13.89
C PRO A 261 -15.06 -19.31 13.77
N PRO A 262 -15.17 -18.27 12.91
CA PRO A 262 -14.23 -17.15 12.88
C PRO A 262 -14.02 -16.52 14.27
N ARG A 263 -12.80 -16.07 14.54
CA ARG A 263 -12.48 -15.27 15.74
C ARG A 263 -13.31 -13.98 15.74
N LYS A 264 -13.86 -13.59 16.88
CA LYS A 264 -14.45 -12.25 17.04
C LYS A 264 -13.36 -11.21 17.32
N PRO A 265 -13.49 -9.95 16.86
CA PRO A 265 -12.49 -8.90 17.05
C PRO A 265 -12.01 -8.69 18.50
N ASP A 266 -12.87 -8.92 19.50
CA ASP A 266 -12.58 -8.77 20.93
C ASP A 266 -11.87 -9.98 21.57
N GLU A 267 -11.80 -11.13 20.90
CA GLU A 267 -11.16 -12.33 21.42
C GLU A 267 -9.63 -12.28 21.29
N PRO A 268 -8.85 -12.83 22.23
CA PRO A 268 -7.39 -12.81 22.12
C PRO A 268 -6.90 -13.64 20.92
N LEU A 269 -5.83 -13.16 20.27
CA LEU A 269 -5.08 -13.96 19.29
C LEU A 269 -4.40 -15.14 20.02
N THR A 270 -4.35 -16.29 19.34
CA THR A 270 -3.78 -17.55 19.87
C THR A 270 -2.78 -18.11 18.88
N GLN A 271 -1.98 -19.10 19.31
CA GLN A 271 -1.02 -19.77 18.40
C GLN A 271 -1.73 -20.36 17.17
N HIS A 272 -2.96 -20.85 17.31
CA HIS A 272 -3.76 -21.34 16.19
C HIS A 272 -3.95 -20.27 15.10
N HIS A 273 -4.32 -19.04 15.50
CA HIS A 273 -4.48 -17.93 14.55
C HIS A 273 -3.17 -17.54 13.86
N MET A 274 -2.06 -17.59 14.60
CA MET A 274 -0.73 -17.32 14.07
C MET A 274 -0.31 -18.42 13.07
N ASP A 275 -0.56 -19.69 13.39
CA ASP A 275 -0.27 -20.83 12.52
C ASP A 275 -1.11 -20.81 11.23
N LEU A 276 -2.37 -20.38 11.30
CA LEU A 276 -3.21 -20.13 10.12
C LEU A 276 -2.62 -19.00 9.26
N ALA A 277 -2.22 -17.89 9.86
CA ALA A 277 -1.57 -16.78 9.17
C ALA A 277 -0.29 -17.22 8.46
N ALA A 278 0.59 -17.95 9.16
CA ALA A 278 1.81 -18.53 8.61
C ALA A 278 1.52 -19.49 7.44
N SER A 279 0.48 -20.33 7.58
CA SER A 279 0.12 -21.33 6.59
C SER A 279 -0.42 -20.71 5.30
N VAL A 280 -1.34 -19.74 5.38
CA VAL A 280 -1.86 -19.07 4.17
C VAL A 280 -0.80 -18.19 3.53
N GLN A 281 0.07 -17.56 4.31
CA GLN A 281 1.20 -16.79 3.81
C GLN A 281 2.18 -17.68 3.01
N ALA A 282 2.52 -18.86 3.54
CA ALA A 282 3.37 -19.82 2.83
C ALA A 282 2.73 -20.33 1.52
N VAL A 283 1.41 -20.58 1.53
CA VAL A 283 0.66 -20.96 0.31
C VAL A 283 0.66 -19.83 -0.71
N LEU A 284 0.36 -18.60 -0.29
CA LEU A 284 0.38 -17.42 -1.14
C LEU A 284 1.73 -17.25 -1.84
N GLU A 285 2.81 -17.29 -1.06
CA GLU A 285 4.18 -17.22 -1.59
C GLU A 285 4.48 -18.32 -2.61
N GLY A 286 4.02 -19.55 -2.36
CA GLY A 286 4.19 -20.66 -3.30
C GLY A 286 3.42 -20.47 -4.60
N VAL A 287 2.18 -19.97 -4.55
CA VAL A 287 1.36 -19.67 -5.75
C VAL A 287 2.00 -18.57 -6.58
N VAL A 288 2.35 -17.44 -5.94
CA VAL A 288 2.95 -16.27 -6.60
C VAL A 288 4.26 -16.65 -7.30
N LEU A 289 5.08 -17.46 -6.65
CA LEU A 289 6.33 -17.96 -7.22
C LEU A 289 6.10 -18.85 -8.46
N ARG A 290 5.12 -19.75 -8.43
CA ARG A 290 4.78 -20.58 -9.60
C ARG A 290 4.25 -19.73 -10.76
N LEU A 291 3.35 -18.79 -10.48
CA LEU A 291 2.87 -17.82 -11.47
C LEU A 291 4.03 -17.03 -12.09
N THR A 292 4.99 -16.61 -11.27
CA THR A 292 6.18 -15.89 -11.74
C THR A 292 7.06 -16.75 -12.63
N ARG A 293 7.35 -17.99 -12.24
CA ARG A 293 8.12 -18.94 -13.05
C ARG A 293 7.44 -19.21 -14.38
N HIS A 294 6.11 -19.40 -14.36
CA HIS A 294 5.32 -19.58 -15.58
C HIS A 294 5.33 -18.34 -16.45
N ALA A 295 5.21 -17.14 -15.89
CA ALA A 295 5.30 -15.88 -16.63
C ALA A 295 6.63 -15.75 -17.39
N VAL A 296 7.76 -16.07 -16.73
CA VAL A 296 9.08 -16.09 -17.36
C VAL A 296 9.15 -17.15 -18.46
N ALA A 297 8.72 -18.38 -18.17
CA ALA A 297 8.77 -19.49 -19.13
C ALA A 297 7.88 -19.24 -20.37
N ALA A 298 6.70 -18.66 -20.18
CA ALA A 298 5.73 -18.42 -21.25
C ALA A 298 6.09 -17.22 -22.14
N THR A 299 6.79 -16.22 -21.58
CA THR A 299 7.09 -14.96 -22.30
C THR A 299 8.55 -14.85 -22.75
N GLY A 300 9.46 -15.63 -22.14
CA GLY A 300 10.90 -15.50 -22.31
C GLY A 300 11.50 -14.23 -21.70
N LEU A 301 10.70 -13.40 -21.03
CA LEU A 301 11.12 -12.12 -20.47
C LEU A 301 11.73 -12.30 -19.08
N LYS A 302 12.82 -11.57 -18.82
CA LYS A 302 13.56 -11.63 -17.55
C LYS A 302 13.18 -10.52 -16.57
N ASN A 303 12.46 -9.50 -17.04
CA ASN A 303 11.95 -8.41 -16.21
C ASN A 303 10.49 -8.70 -15.85
N LEU A 304 10.13 -8.46 -14.59
CA LEU A 304 8.76 -8.62 -14.09
C LEU A 304 8.25 -7.33 -13.45
N CYS A 305 7.06 -6.91 -13.87
CA CYS A 305 6.28 -5.87 -13.23
C CYS A 305 5.13 -6.50 -12.42
N LEU A 306 4.92 -6.05 -11.19
CA LEU A 306 3.83 -6.49 -10.31
C LEU A 306 2.86 -5.34 -9.97
N ALA A 307 1.56 -5.63 -10.03
CA ALA A 307 0.47 -4.76 -9.58
C ALA A 307 -0.75 -5.55 -9.09
N GLY A 308 -1.80 -4.84 -8.66
CA GLY A 308 -2.96 -5.40 -7.97
C GLY A 308 -2.72 -5.50 -6.46
N GLY A 309 -3.79 -5.55 -5.66
CA GLY A 309 -3.69 -5.48 -4.20
C GLY A 309 -2.78 -6.55 -3.57
N VAL A 310 -2.68 -7.73 -4.17
CA VAL A 310 -1.80 -8.82 -3.69
C VAL A 310 -0.32 -8.47 -3.87
N ALA A 311 0.04 -7.64 -4.86
CA ALA A 311 1.42 -7.18 -5.06
C ALA A 311 1.95 -6.29 -3.91
N LEU A 312 1.09 -5.85 -2.99
CA LEU A 312 1.51 -5.20 -1.73
C LEU A 312 2.05 -6.21 -0.69
N ASN A 313 1.97 -7.52 -0.94
CA ASN A 313 2.56 -8.56 -0.10
C ASN A 313 4.09 -8.60 -0.30
N CYS A 314 4.78 -7.77 0.46
CA CYS A 314 6.24 -7.63 0.39
C CYS A 314 7.03 -8.90 0.76
N VAL A 315 6.39 -9.84 1.47
CA VAL A 315 6.99 -11.13 1.81
C VAL A 315 7.08 -12.02 0.56
N ALA A 316 5.98 -12.12 -0.20
CA ALA A 316 5.96 -12.82 -1.49
C ALA A 316 6.90 -12.17 -2.52
N ASN A 317 6.93 -10.83 -2.59
CA ASN A 317 7.86 -10.12 -3.48
C ASN A 317 9.32 -10.39 -3.10
N GLY A 318 9.65 -10.37 -1.80
CA GLY A 318 11.00 -10.70 -1.31
C GLY A 318 11.41 -12.13 -1.64
N ARG A 319 10.47 -13.08 -1.64
CA ARG A 319 10.73 -14.46 -2.05
C ARG A 319 11.05 -14.57 -3.54
N ILE A 320 10.33 -13.88 -4.42
CA ILE A 320 10.64 -13.83 -5.87
C ILE A 320 12.09 -13.40 -6.08
N LEU A 321 12.50 -12.32 -5.39
CA LEU A 321 13.85 -11.76 -5.50
C LEU A 321 14.92 -12.73 -5.00
N ARG A 322 14.73 -13.35 -3.82
CA ARG A 322 15.69 -14.31 -3.25
C ARG A 322 15.86 -15.56 -4.12
N GLU A 323 14.78 -16.04 -4.72
CA GLU A 323 14.82 -17.23 -5.59
C GLU A 323 15.38 -16.93 -6.99
N ARG A 324 15.64 -15.66 -7.33
CA ARG A 324 16.27 -15.24 -8.59
C ARG A 324 15.57 -15.80 -9.84
N VAL A 325 14.24 -15.89 -9.79
CA VAL A 325 13.42 -16.36 -10.93
C VAL A 325 13.41 -15.33 -12.06
N VAL A 326 13.59 -14.06 -11.72
CA VAL A 326 13.65 -12.92 -12.65
C VAL A 326 14.97 -12.18 -12.45
N GLU A 327 15.45 -11.52 -13.49
CA GLU A 327 16.67 -10.69 -13.42
C GLU A 327 16.36 -9.37 -12.73
N ASN A 328 15.23 -8.75 -13.09
CA ASN A 328 14.78 -7.50 -12.49
C ASN A 328 13.30 -7.58 -12.10
N LEU A 329 12.99 -7.04 -10.93
CA LEU A 329 11.65 -6.98 -10.38
C LEU A 329 11.27 -5.53 -10.09
N TRP A 330 10.13 -5.08 -10.58
CA TRP A 330 9.57 -3.77 -10.26
C TRP A 330 8.13 -3.92 -9.79
N ILE A 331 7.77 -3.26 -8.69
CA ILE A 331 6.45 -3.35 -8.07
C ILE A 331 5.87 -1.94 -7.95
N GLN A 332 4.63 -1.75 -8.38
CA GLN A 332 3.95 -0.46 -8.32
C GLN A 332 3.76 -0.01 -6.85
N PRO A 333 4.32 1.13 -6.38
CA PRO A 333 4.11 1.65 -5.02
C PRO A 333 2.64 1.81 -4.60
N ALA A 334 1.78 2.20 -5.54
CA ALA A 334 0.33 2.30 -5.34
C ALA A 334 -0.41 1.10 -5.97
N ALA A 335 0.05 -0.14 -5.75
CA ALA A 335 -0.44 -1.32 -6.46
C ALA A 335 -1.94 -1.65 -6.30
N GLY A 336 -2.61 -1.16 -5.24
CA GLY A 336 -4.06 -1.30 -5.06
C GLY A 336 -4.88 -0.37 -5.97
N ASP A 337 -6.19 -0.29 -5.73
CA ASP A 337 -7.16 0.41 -6.61
C ASP A 337 -6.85 1.90 -6.85
N ALA A 338 -6.17 2.56 -5.90
CA ALA A 338 -5.70 3.94 -6.09
C ALA A 338 -4.80 4.06 -7.33
N GLY A 339 -3.90 3.09 -7.56
CA GLY A 339 -3.03 3.05 -8.74
C GLY A 339 -3.80 2.86 -10.05
N GLY A 340 -5.06 2.42 -9.99
CA GLY A 340 -5.95 2.33 -11.14
C GLY A 340 -6.16 3.68 -11.82
N ALA A 341 -6.17 4.80 -11.07
CA ALA A 341 -6.26 6.14 -11.66
C ALA A 341 -5.06 6.43 -12.58
N LEU A 342 -3.85 6.22 -12.07
CA LEU A 342 -2.62 6.36 -12.86
C LEU A 342 -2.60 5.41 -14.06
N GLY A 343 -2.97 4.16 -13.82
CA GLY A 343 -3.06 3.12 -14.84
C GLY A 343 -4.00 3.46 -15.98
N ALA A 344 -5.19 3.95 -15.68
CA ALA A 344 -6.20 4.34 -16.67
C ALA A 344 -5.69 5.49 -17.55
N ALA A 345 -5.07 6.51 -16.95
CA ALA A 345 -4.50 7.63 -17.71
C ALA A 345 -3.36 7.17 -18.64
N LEU A 346 -2.46 6.31 -18.16
CA LEU A 346 -1.36 5.77 -18.96
C LEU A 346 -1.85 4.82 -20.06
N ALA A 347 -2.86 3.99 -19.78
CA ALA A 347 -3.50 3.13 -20.78
C ALA A 347 -4.17 3.96 -21.88
N ALA A 348 -4.82 5.06 -21.53
CA ALA A 348 -5.38 5.99 -22.50
C ALA A 348 -4.30 6.71 -23.30
N TYR A 349 -3.24 7.20 -22.65
CA TYR A 349 -2.15 7.93 -23.29
C TYR A 349 -1.38 7.06 -24.29
N HIS A 350 -0.88 5.91 -23.86
CA HIS A 350 -0.06 5.03 -24.68
C HIS A 350 -0.87 4.08 -25.56
N GLY A 351 -1.97 3.53 -25.04
CA GLY A 351 -2.79 2.56 -25.74
C GLY A 351 -3.80 3.24 -26.68
N TYR A 352 -4.71 4.05 -26.14
CA TYR A 352 -5.83 4.59 -26.95
C TYR A 352 -5.42 5.75 -27.84
N LYS A 353 -4.44 6.54 -27.42
CA LYS A 353 -3.89 7.67 -28.19
C LYS A 353 -2.58 7.35 -28.89
N GLU A 354 -2.12 6.10 -28.76
CA GLU A 354 -0.93 5.56 -29.43
C GLU A 354 0.33 6.42 -29.25
N GLN A 355 0.40 7.19 -28.16
CA GLN A 355 1.55 8.06 -27.91
C GLN A 355 2.79 7.22 -27.54
N PRO A 356 3.98 7.63 -27.97
CA PRO A 356 5.21 6.90 -27.66
C PRO A 356 5.49 6.94 -26.15
N ARG A 357 6.08 5.85 -25.64
CA ARG A 357 6.57 5.79 -24.26
C ARG A 357 7.98 6.35 -24.20
N GLN A 358 8.20 7.27 -23.27
CA GLN A 358 9.53 7.78 -22.95
C GLN A 358 9.98 7.16 -21.63
N ARG A 359 11.07 6.40 -21.65
CA ARG A 359 11.67 5.85 -20.43
C ARG A 359 12.62 6.86 -19.81
N MET A 360 12.69 6.83 -18.47
CA MET A 360 13.70 7.56 -17.73
C MET A 360 15.09 7.01 -18.06
N ALA A 361 16.10 7.87 -18.15
CA ALA A 361 17.48 7.45 -18.36
C ALA A 361 18.02 6.61 -17.19
N THR A 362 17.54 6.92 -15.98
CA THR A 362 17.91 6.24 -14.73
C THR A 362 16.67 6.10 -13.85
N GLY A 363 16.51 4.95 -13.21
CA GLY A 363 15.38 4.68 -12.31
C GLY A 363 14.03 4.58 -13.02
N ASP A 364 12.97 4.65 -12.23
CA ASP A 364 11.58 4.60 -12.72
C ASP A 364 10.94 5.99 -12.81
N ALA A 365 9.75 6.07 -13.41
CA ALA A 365 9.02 7.33 -13.62
C ALA A 365 8.11 7.73 -12.44
N MET A 366 8.09 6.98 -11.32
CA MET A 366 7.25 7.30 -10.16
C MET A 366 7.81 8.44 -9.30
N ALA A 367 9.02 8.92 -9.59
CA ALA A 367 9.68 10.01 -8.86
C ALA A 367 9.68 9.78 -7.33
N GLY A 368 10.05 8.57 -6.89
CA GLY A 368 10.03 8.20 -5.47
C GLY A 368 8.62 8.10 -4.85
N SER A 369 7.59 8.12 -5.69
CA SER A 369 6.17 8.28 -5.34
C SER A 369 5.80 9.66 -4.77
N TYR A 370 6.68 10.67 -4.85
CA TYR A 370 6.42 12.02 -4.34
C TYR A 370 5.58 12.84 -5.34
N LEU A 371 4.32 12.42 -5.51
CA LEU A 371 3.38 12.94 -6.52
C LEU A 371 2.20 13.73 -5.90
N GLY A 372 2.08 13.73 -4.58
CA GLY A 372 1.07 14.44 -3.82
C GLY A 372 1.47 15.89 -3.44
N PRO A 373 0.60 16.59 -2.70
CA PRO A 373 0.77 18.01 -2.40
C PRO A 373 2.03 18.31 -1.58
N ALA A 374 2.59 19.50 -1.82
CA ALA A 374 3.65 20.11 -1.04
C ALA A 374 3.20 21.50 -0.58
N PHE A 375 3.84 22.01 0.48
CA PHE A 375 3.53 23.32 1.05
C PHE A 375 4.80 24.15 1.06
N VAL A 376 4.69 25.40 0.62
CA VAL A 376 5.80 26.36 0.70
C VAL A 376 5.99 26.81 2.15
N GLN A 377 7.22 27.14 2.53
CA GLN A 377 7.59 27.44 3.92
C GLN A 377 6.71 28.54 4.55
N ALA A 378 6.44 29.63 3.82
CA ALA A 378 5.60 30.71 4.33
C ALA A 378 4.14 30.28 4.62
N ASP A 379 3.59 29.36 3.83
CA ASP A 379 2.25 28.81 4.07
C ASP A 379 2.24 27.85 5.27
N ILE A 380 3.31 27.07 5.45
CA ILE A 380 3.49 26.21 6.63
C ILE A 380 3.47 27.04 7.91
N GLU A 381 4.27 28.11 7.97
CA GLU A 381 4.34 28.99 9.14
C GLU A 381 2.98 29.61 9.46
N LYS A 382 2.31 30.17 8.43
CA LYS A 382 0.98 30.77 8.57
C LYS A 382 -0.05 29.78 9.11
N ARG A 383 -0.09 28.56 8.56
CA ARG A 383 -1.02 27.52 8.98
C ARG A 383 -0.77 27.04 10.40
N LEU A 384 0.49 26.84 10.77
CA LEU A 384 0.89 26.46 12.12
C LEU A 384 0.56 27.56 13.15
N GLN A 385 0.82 28.83 12.81
CA GLN A 385 0.42 29.97 13.64
C GLN A 385 -1.10 30.03 13.82
N ALA A 386 -1.87 29.80 12.75
CA ALA A 386 -3.34 29.83 12.80
C ALA A 386 -3.94 28.76 13.74
N VAL A 387 -3.24 27.64 13.96
CA VAL A 387 -3.65 26.60 14.92
C VAL A 387 -2.98 26.74 16.30
N GLY A 388 -2.27 27.85 16.54
CA GLY A 388 -1.64 28.16 17.83
C GLY A 388 -0.37 27.36 18.13
N ALA A 389 0.25 26.74 17.12
CA ALA A 389 1.47 25.98 17.31
C ALA A 389 2.66 26.90 17.63
N ARG A 390 3.52 26.47 18.55
CA ARG A 390 4.78 27.15 18.90
C ARG A 390 5.94 26.43 18.22
N PHE A 391 6.74 27.15 17.45
CA PHE A 391 7.81 26.56 16.66
C PHE A 391 8.97 27.53 16.48
N ASP A 392 10.16 26.96 16.26
CA ASP A 392 11.33 27.68 15.78
C ASP A 392 11.47 27.45 14.27
N VAL A 393 11.79 28.50 13.51
CA VAL A 393 12.11 28.39 12.08
C VAL A 393 13.63 28.29 11.94
N LEU A 394 14.11 27.17 11.41
CA LEU A 394 15.54 26.86 11.33
C LEU A 394 16.04 26.82 9.88
N GLY A 395 17.34 27.02 9.68
CA GLY A 395 17.99 26.65 8.42
C GLY A 395 18.00 25.13 8.23
N ASP A 396 18.17 24.67 6.99
CA ASP A 396 18.10 23.23 6.65
C ASP A 396 19.09 22.38 7.45
N GLU A 397 20.34 22.82 7.56
CA GLU A 397 21.37 22.11 8.33
C GLU A 397 21.01 22.03 9.81
N ALA A 398 20.57 23.16 10.40
CA ALA A 398 20.19 23.21 11.82
C ALA A 398 18.95 22.34 12.12
N LEU A 399 17.97 22.30 11.21
CA LEU A 399 16.81 21.42 11.35
C LEU A 399 17.24 19.95 11.30
N ILE A 400 18.05 19.57 10.31
CA ILE A 400 18.53 18.20 10.15
C ILE A 400 19.34 17.77 11.37
N ASP A 401 20.21 18.63 11.87
CA ASP A 401 21.01 18.40 13.08
C ASP A 401 20.13 18.22 14.31
N GLY A 402 19.16 19.12 14.52
CA GLY A 402 18.23 19.05 15.65
C GLY A 402 17.38 17.78 15.61
N VAL A 403 16.86 17.39 14.44
CA VAL A 403 16.07 16.17 14.27
C VAL A 403 16.93 14.91 14.43
N ALA A 404 18.13 14.87 13.86
CA ALA A 404 19.05 13.74 14.00
C ALA A 404 19.49 13.55 15.46
N ALA A 405 19.75 14.63 16.19
CA ALA A 405 20.03 14.59 17.62
C ALA A 405 18.83 14.07 18.42
N ALA A 406 17.63 14.58 18.17
CA ALA A 406 16.41 14.09 18.82
C ALA A 406 16.19 12.59 18.59
N LEU A 407 16.40 12.11 17.36
CA LEU A 407 16.33 10.68 17.04
C LEU A 407 17.40 9.90 17.81
N ALA A 408 18.65 10.38 17.84
CA ALA A 408 19.75 9.73 18.56
C ALA A 408 19.51 9.65 20.08
N ASP A 409 18.79 10.63 20.64
CA ASP A 409 18.33 10.66 22.03
C ASP A 409 17.10 9.75 22.28
N GLY A 410 16.65 9.00 21.27
CA GLY A 410 15.54 8.05 21.39
C GLY A 410 14.16 8.69 21.35
N LYS A 411 14.03 9.95 20.88
CA LYS A 411 12.74 10.62 20.71
C LYS A 411 12.01 10.14 19.45
N ALA A 412 10.69 10.09 19.51
CA ALA A 412 9.84 9.91 18.34
C ALA A 412 9.64 11.23 17.61
N VAL A 413 9.85 11.25 16.28
CA VAL A 413 9.78 12.46 15.48
C VAL A 413 8.70 12.36 14.41
N GLY A 414 7.78 13.31 14.37
CA GLY A 414 6.91 13.54 13.22
C GLY A 414 7.66 14.31 12.13
N TRP A 415 7.69 13.78 10.91
CA TRP A 415 8.44 14.33 9.78
C TRP A 415 7.50 14.62 8.61
N PHE A 416 7.30 15.91 8.33
CA PHE A 416 6.45 16.42 7.27
C PHE A 416 7.26 17.30 6.31
N GLN A 417 7.62 16.75 5.14
CA GLN A 417 8.52 17.41 4.19
C GLN A 417 8.08 17.22 2.74
N GLY A 418 8.28 18.24 1.92
CA GLY A 418 8.12 18.16 0.46
C GLY A 418 6.77 17.62 -0.01
N ARG A 419 6.78 17.02 -1.20
CA ARG A 419 5.60 16.39 -1.81
C ARG A 419 5.25 15.10 -1.08
N MET A 420 3.96 14.92 -0.82
CA MET A 420 3.41 13.71 -0.22
C MET A 420 3.58 12.49 -1.14
N GLU A 421 3.76 11.32 -0.52
CA GLU A 421 3.81 10.03 -1.18
C GLU A 421 2.44 9.58 -1.72
N PHE A 422 2.40 9.03 -2.94
CA PHE A 422 1.24 8.34 -3.49
C PHE A 422 1.27 6.86 -3.15
N GLY A 423 0.15 6.33 -2.63
CA GLY A 423 0.03 4.95 -2.17
C GLY A 423 -0.01 4.80 -0.64
N PRO A 424 0.02 3.54 -0.14
CA PRO A 424 -0.29 3.23 1.26
C PRO A 424 0.90 3.32 2.23
N ARG A 425 2.11 3.64 1.76
CA ARG A 425 3.34 3.67 2.56
C ARG A 425 3.84 5.11 2.69
N ALA A 426 4.27 5.48 3.89
CA ALA A 426 5.10 6.67 4.05
C ALA A 426 6.56 6.30 3.76
N LEU A 427 7.21 7.15 2.97
CA LEU A 427 8.53 6.94 2.39
C LEU A 427 9.47 8.11 2.74
N GLY A 428 9.22 8.81 3.86
CA GLY A 428 10.08 9.89 4.34
C GLY A 428 9.63 11.30 3.93
N ALA A 429 8.38 11.46 3.50
CA ALA A 429 7.74 12.77 3.32
C ALA A 429 6.63 13.01 4.37
N ARG A 430 5.88 11.98 4.75
CA ARG A 430 4.85 12.02 5.80
C ARG A 430 5.04 10.86 6.76
N SER A 431 6.10 10.93 7.55
CA SER A 431 6.60 9.81 8.35
C SER A 431 6.62 10.11 9.85
N ILE A 432 6.47 9.07 10.66
CA ILE A 432 6.94 9.06 12.05
C ILE A 432 8.24 8.26 12.08
N LEU A 433 9.27 8.89 12.62
CA LEU A 433 10.64 8.41 12.65
C LEU A 433 11.04 8.04 14.09
N GLY A 434 12.00 7.12 14.22
CA GLY A 434 12.57 6.73 15.50
C GLY A 434 13.92 6.03 15.35
N ASP A 435 14.64 5.90 16.46
CA ASP A 435 15.92 5.19 16.52
C ASP A 435 15.72 3.67 16.40
N PRO A 436 16.28 3.02 15.38
CA PRO A 436 16.11 1.58 15.20
C PRO A 436 16.91 0.75 16.22
N ARG A 437 17.95 1.33 16.82
CA ARG A 437 18.84 0.67 17.79
C ARG A 437 18.17 0.50 19.16
N SER A 438 17.17 1.33 19.45
CA SER A 438 16.47 1.32 20.73
C SER A 438 15.59 0.06 20.88
N PRO A 439 15.76 -0.72 21.97
CA PRO A 439 14.92 -1.90 22.22
C PRO A 439 13.48 -1.54 22.60
N SER A 440 13.22 -0.29 23.00
CA SER A 440 11.89 0.15 23.44
C SER A 440 11.10 0.91 22.36
N MET A 441 11.77 1.41 21.30
CA MET A 441 11.16 2.29 20.29
C MET A 441 9.96 1.63 19.60
N GLN A 442 10.06 0.35 19.24
CA GLN A 442 8.93 -0.36 18.63
C GLN A 442 7.70 -0.38 19.55
N LYS A 443 7.90 -0.65 20.84
CA LYS A 443 6.82 -0.66 21.84
C LYS A 443 6.22 0.74 22.03
N VAL A 444 7.07 1.77 22.13
CA VAL A 444 6.65 3.17 22.28
C VAL A 444 5.80 3.58 21.08
N LEU A 445 6.28 3.37 19.85
CA LEU A 445 5.54 3.75 18.66
C LEU A 445 4.21 2.99 18.53
N ASN A 446 4.17 1.67 18.76
CA ASN A 446 2.93 0.91 18.62
C ASN A 446 1.86 1.28 19.67
N LEU A 447 2.24 1.38 20.94
CA LEU A 447 1.27 1.57 22.03
C LEU A 447 0.94 3.04 22.30
N LYS A 448 1.95 3.91 22.26
CA LYS A 448 1.82 5.31 22.70
C LYS A 448 1.59 6.29 21.56
N VAL A 449 2.09 5.96 20.36
CA VAL A 449 1.93 6.83 19.19
C VAL A 449 0.81 6.34 18.27
N LYS A 450 0.78 5.04 17.99
CA LYS A 450 -0.13 4.46 16.99
C LYS A 450 -1.42 3.90 17.54
N TYR A 451 -1.49 3.63 18.84
CA TYR A 451 -2.64 2.99 19.50
C TYR A 451 -3.06 1.69 18.79
N ARG A 452 -2.09 0.82 18.49
CA ARG A 452 -2.29 -0.41 17.72
C ARG A 452 -1.60 -1.62 18.33
N GLU A 453 -1.86 -2.78 17.74
CA GLU A 453 -1.34 -4.07 18.19
C GLU A 453 0.20 -4.08 18.25
N SER A 454 0.75 -4.57 19.36
CA SER A 454 2.20 -4.51 19.63
C SER A 454 3.02 -5.29 18.61
N PHE A 455 2.48 -6.41 18.09
CA PHE A 455 3.20 -7.30 17.16
C PHE A 455 3.48 -6.69 15.78
N ARG A 456 2.93 -5.50 15.45
CA ARG A 456 3.12 -4.89 14.13
C ARG A 456 4.55 -4.39 13.96
N PRO A 457 5.29 -4.91 12.96
CA PRO A 457 6.64 -4.45 12.70
C PRO A 457 6.65 -3.02 12.15
N PHE A 458 7.79 -2.36 12.30
CA PHE A 458 8.12 -1.14 11.58
C PHE A 458 9.12 -1.43 10.46
N ALA A 459 9.19 -0.53 9.49
CA ALA A 459 10.05 -0.67 8.33
C ALA A 459 11.32 0.16 8.53
N PRO A 460 12.51 -0.36 8.16
CA PRO A 460 13.71 0.45 8.09
C PRO A 460 13.74 1.31 6.83
N SER A 461 14.06 2.59 6.98
CA SER A 461 14.66 3.39 5.90
C SER A 461 16.18 3.35 6.06
N VAL A 462 16.90 3.06 4.98
CA VAL A 462 18.37 2.94 4.95
C VAL A 462 18.96 3.70 3.79
N LEU A 463 20.14 4.29 3.96
CA LEU A 463 20.91 4.87 2.86
C LEU A 463 21.18 3.80 1.80
N ARG A 464 20.99 4.14 0.53
CA ARG A 464 21.13 3.18 -0.57
C ARG A 464 22.50 2.50 -0.59
N GLU A 465 23.55 3.27 -0.36
CA GLU A 465 24.95 2.81 -0.35
C GLU A 465 25.26 1.84 0.80
N ASP A 466 24.46 1.83 1.87
CA ASP A 466 24.68 1.01 3.05
C ASP A 466 23.74 -0.21 3.14
N VAL A 467 22.76 -0.36 2.23
CA VAL A 467 21.74 -1.41 2.33
C VAL A 467 22.35 -2.82 2.41
N GLY A 468 23.39 -3.06 1.60
CA GLY A 468 24.08 -4.35 1.54
C GLY A 468 24.87 -4.66 2.81
N ASP A 469 25.20 -3.69 3.66
CA ASP A 469 25.92 -3.91 4.92
C ASP A 469 25.00 -4.25 6.11
N TRP A 470 23.70 -4.05 5.94
CA TRP A 470 22.69 -4.21 6.99
C TRP A 470 21.66 -5.29 6.68
N PHE A 471 21.41 -5.55 5.39
CA PHE A 471 20.40 -6.49 4.95
C PHE A 471 20.95 -7.43 3.86
N GLU A 472 20.35 -8.60 3.73
CA GLU A 472 20.58 -9.57 2.65
C GLU A 472 19.93 -9.08 1.34
N LEU A 473 20.31 -7.87 0.90
CA LEU A 473 19.77 -7.16 -0.25
C LEU A 473 20.84 -6.27 -0.88
N ASP A 474 21.17 -6.51 -2.15
CA ASP A 474 22.16 -5.72 -2.90
C ASP A 474 21.52 -4.70 -3.87
N GLY A 475 20.19 -4.75 -4.02
CA GLY A 475 19.41 -3.95 -4.96
C GLY A 475 18.57 -2.85 -4.31
N ASP A 476 17.80 -2.17 -5.16
CA ASP A 476 16.91 -1.09 -4.75
C ASP A 476 15.58 -1.58 -4.17
N SER A 477 15.12 -0.92 -3.10
CA SER A 477 13.77 -1.06 -2.58
C SER A 477 13.21 0.30 -2.15
N PRO A 478 12.97 1.25 -3.06
CA PRO A 478 12.59 2.62 -2.69
C PRO A 478 11.19 2.73 -2.07
N TYR A 479 10.35 1.69 -2.22
CA TYR A 479 8.90 1.75 -1.94
C TYR A 479 8.43 0.90 -0.76
N MET A 480 9.31 0.30 0.05
CA MET A 480 8.92 -0.64 1.11
C MET A 480 8.10 -1.83 0.60
N LEU A 481 8.46 -2.38 -0.57
CA LEU A 481 7.74 -3.49 -1.21
C LEU A 481 8.55 -4.79 -1.25
N LEU A 482 9.75 -4.81 -0.66
CA LEU A 482 10.58 -5.99 -0.51
C LEU A 482 10.92 -6.25 0.96
N VAL A 483 11.01 -7.54 1.30
CA VAL A 483 11.50 -8.02 2.58
C VAL A 483 12.82 -8.75 2.37
N ALA A 484 13.81 -8.45 3.19
CA ALA A 484 15.06 -9.21 3.27
C ALA A 484 15.44 -9.48 4.73
N GLY A 485 16.30 -10.47 4.95
CA GLY A 485 16.88 -10.72 6.27
C GLY A 485 17.84 -9.61 6.66
N VAL A 486 17.88 -9.25 7.94
CA VAL A 486 19.00 -8.46 8.51
C VAL A 486 20.28 -9.27 8.35
N LYS A 487 21.44 -8.69 8.05
CA LYS A 487 22.67 -9.48 7.86
C LYS A 487 23.04 -10.33 9.10
N PRO A 488 23.52 -11.58 8.95
CA PRO A 488 23.84 -12.45 10.08
C PRO A 488 24.75 -11.83 11.14
N GLU A 489 25.74 -11.03 10.71
CA GLU A 489 26.70 -10.38 11.61
C GLU A 489 26.06 -9.27 12.47
N ARG A 490 24.85 -8.83 12.10
CA ARG A 490 24.04 -7.83 12.80
C ARG A 490 22.97 -8.47 13.67
N ARG A 491 22.81 -9.80 13.65
CA ARG A 491 21.77 -10.54 14.40
C ARG A 491 22.28 -10.94 15.78
N ARG A 492 21.35 -11.04 16.74
CA ARG A 492 21.53 -11.68 18.04
C ARG A 492 20.68 -12.94 18.09
N ALA A 493 21.31 -14.08 18.30
CA ALA A 493 20.59 -15.33 18.53
C ALA A 493 19.77 -15.25 19.84
N MET A 494 18.51 -15.70 19.77
CA MET A 494 17.67 -15.85 20.95
C MET A 494 18.10 -17.07 21.78
N THR A 495 17.94 -16.99 23.10
CA THR A 495 18.13 -18.15 23.98
C THR A 495 16.92 -19.09 23.93
N GLU A 496 17.05 -20.36 24.33
CA GLU A 496 15.92 -21.31 24.39
C GLU A 496 14.74 -20.76 25.22
N ALA A 497 15.03 -20.07 26.32
CA ALA A 497 14.02 -19.43 27.16
C ALA A 497 13.29 -18.29 26.43
N GLU A 498 14.01 -17.49 25.64
CA GLU A 498 13.43 -16.43 24.83
C GLU A 498 12.61 -16.97 23.65
N GLU A 499 13.03 -18.10 23.07
CA GLU A 499 12.29 -18.76 21.98
C GLU A 499 10.94 -19.30 22.46
N ALA A 500 10.88 -19.77 23.72
CA ALA A 500 9.68 -20.27 24.37
C ALA A 500 8.68 -19.16 24.78
N LEU A 501 9.09 -17.88 24.76
CA LEU A 501 8.17 -16.77 24.98
C LEU A 501 7.08 -16.72 23.90
N PHE A 502 5.91 -16.22 24.27
CA PHE A 502 4.75 -16.08 23.38
C PHE A 502 4.27 -14.63 23.33
N GLY A 503 3.65 -14.24 22.21
CA GLY A 503 3.00 -12.93 22.05
C GLY A 503 3.93 -11.73 22.29
N ILE A 504 3.50 -10.81 23.15
CA ILE A 504 4.21 -9.55 23.41
C ILE A 504 5.55 -9.74 24.09
N ASP A 505 5.71 -10.80 24.88
CA ASP A 505 6.96 -11.07 25.59
C ASP A 505 8.04 -11.49 24.60
N LYS A 506 7.66 -12.34 23.62
CA LYS A 506 8.55 -12.68 22.51
C LYS A 506 8.95 -11.43 21.75
N LEU A 507 7.99 -10.58 21.38
CA LEU A 507 8.24 -9.34 20.64
C LEU A 507 9.35 -8.48 21.27
N ASN A 508 9.33 -8.33 22.59
CA ASN A 508 10.25 -7.45 23.33
C ASN A 508 11.69 -7.96 23.39
N VAL A 509 11.98 -9.17 22.91
CA VAL A 509 13.35 -9.71 22.85
C VAL A 509 14.15 -8.99 21.75
N PRO A 510 15.30 -8.36 22.06
CA PRO A 510 16.19 -7.81 21.05
C PRO A 510 16.80 -8.90 20.15
N ARG A 511 16.84 -8.64 18.84
CA ARG A 511 17.21 -9.63 17.80
C ARG A 511 18.37 -9.22 16.92
N SER A 512 18.82 -7.98 17.02
CA SER A 512 19.84 -7.42 16.15
C SER A 512 20.38 -6.12 16.74
N ASP A 513 21.35 -5.53 16.06
CA ASP A 513 21.83 -4.16 16.29
C ASP A 513 20.72 -3.10 16.08
N ILE A 514 19.64 -3.47 15.39
CA ILE A 514 18.49 -2.62 15.03
C ILE A 514 17.16 -3.30 15.40
N PRO A 515 16.93 -3.57 16.70
CA PRO A 515 15.82 -4.41 17.15
C PRO A 515 14.44 -3.82 16.83
N ALA A 516 14.28 -2.48 16.74
CA ALA A 516 12.97 -1.87 16.54
C ALA A 516 12.34 -2.15 15.15
N VAL A 517 13.18 -2.49 14.17
CA VAL A 517 12.79 -2.77 12.78
C VAL A 517 13.00 -4.24 12.38
N THR A 518 13.49 -5.07 13.30
CA THR A 518 13.80 -6.48 13.05
C THR A 518 12.66 -7.37 13.55
N HIS A 519 12.06 -8.14 12.65
CA HIS A 519 10.96 -9.05 12.98
C HIS A 519 11.47 -10.32 13.68
N VAL A 520 10.54 -11.15 14.18
CA VAL A 520 10.84 -12.38 14.93
C VAL A 520 11.58 -13.44 14.12
N ASP A 521 11.48 -13.37 12.79
CA ASP A 521 12.21 -14.21 11.84
C ASP A 521 13.48 -13.53 11.28
N TYR A 522 13.95 -12.46 11.93
CA TYR A 522 15.09 -11.62 11.52
C TYR A 522 14.90 -10.88 10.20
N SER A 523 13.68 -10.84 9.66
CA SER A 523 13.39 -10.09 8.44
C SER A 523 13.03 -8.62 8.71
N ALA A 524 13.16 -7.80 7.68
CA ALA A 524 12.71 -6.41 7.69
C ALA A 524 12.21 -5.98 6.31
N ARG A 525 11.25 -5.04 6.27
CA ARG A 525 10.68 -4.50 5.02
C ARG A 525 11.33 -3.18 4.64
N ILE A 526 12.23 -3.21 3.68
CA ILE A 526 13.26 -2.18 3.52
C ILE A 526 12.79 -1.04 2.62
N GLN A 527 13.16 0.19 2.99
CA GLN A 527 13.18 1.35 2.10
C GLN A 527 14.63 1.78 1.83
N THR A 528 15.09 1.73 0.58
CA THR A 528 16.34 2.41 0.20
C THR A 528 16.07 3.90 -0.06
N VAL A 529 16.89 4.77 0.53
CA VAL A 529 16.78 6.23 0.42
C VAL A 529 17.89 6.75 -0.48
N HIS A 530 17.50 7.57 -1.45
CA HIS A 530 18.37 8.10 -2.51
C HIS A 530 18.40 9.62 -2.48
N ALA A 531 19.56 10.21 -2.75
CA ALA A 531 19.74 11.67 -2.76
C ALA A 531 18.94 12.33 -3.89
N GLU A 532 18.78 11.65 -5.01
CA GLU A 532 18.14 12.15 -6.23
C GLU A 532 16.62 12.26 -6.10
N THR A 533 16.01 11.43 -5.26
CA THR A 533 14.54 11.38 -5.10
C THR A 533 14.06 12.10 -3.84
N ASN A 534 14.79 12.01 -2.72
CA ASN A 534 14.45 12.69 -1.47
C ASN A 534 15.70 13.20 -0.76
N PRO A 535 16.28 14.32 -1.23
CA PRO A 535 17.56 14.82 -0.73
C PRO A 535 17.51 15.18 0.76
N ARG A 536 16.40 15.75 1.24
CA ARG A 536 16.28 16.17 2.65
C ARG A 536 16.24 14.95 3.60
N TYR A 537 15.50 13.91 3.23
CA TYR A 537 15.46 12.68 4.01
C TYR A 537 16.79 11.92 3.94
N TYR A 538 17.44 11.88 2.77
CA TYR A 538 18.79 11.34 2.62
C TYR A 538 19.79 12.04 3.56
N GLN A 539 19.80 13.38 3.61
CA GLN A 539 20.69 14.12 4.51
C GLN A 539 20.39 13.85 5.99
N LEU A 540 19.12 13.66 6.36
CA LEU A 540 18.75 13.26 7.72
C LEU A 540 19.36 11.90 8.09
N LEU A 541 19.20 10.87 7.25
CA LEU A 541 19.80 9.56 7.49
C LEU A 541 21.33 9.65 7.54
N ARG A 542 21.95 10.41 6.64
CA ARG A 542 23.40 10.63 6.63
C ARG A 542 23.87 11.30 7.91
N ARG A 543 23.17 12.32 8.39
CA ARG A 543 23.52 12.99 9.65
C ARG A 543 23.34 12.07 10.85
N PHE A 544 22.24 11.31 10.88
CA PHE A 544 22.04 10.29 11.91
C PHE A 544 23.15 9.24 11.91
N LYS A 545 23.61 8.77 10.74
CA LYS A 545 24.77 7.88 10.59
C LYS A 545 26.04 8.49 11.19
N VAL A 546 26.31 9.76 10.93
CA VAL A 546 27.48 10.45 11.50
C VAL A 546 27.43 10.48 13.03
N LEU A 547 26.25 10.70 13.62
CA LEU A 547 26.08 10.76 15.08
C LEU A 547 26.13 9.38 15.75
N THR A 548 25.67 8.33 15.06
CA THR A 548 25.34 7.05 15.70
C THR A 548 26.10 5.84 15.16
N GLY A 549 26.76 5.98 14.02
CA GLY A 549 27.29 4.87 13.22
C GLY A 549 26.23 4.06 12.48
N CYS A 550 24.94 4.38 12.62
CA CYS A 550 23.83 3.62 12.02
C CYS A 550 23.19 4.39 10.86
N PRO A 551 23.17 3.87 9.63
CA PRO A 551 22.55 4.50 8.46
C PRO A 551 21.06 4.18 8.31
N VAL A 552 20.42 3.68 9.38
CA VAL A 552 19.03 3.19 9.37
C VAL A 552 18.18 4.06 10.28
N LEU A 553 16.93 4.31 9.89
CA LEU A 553 15.89 4.88 10.73
C LEU A 553 14.65 3.98 10.75
N VAL A 554 13.94 3.97 11.88
CA VAL A 554 12.54 3.48 11.89
C VAL A 554 11.73 4.44 11.04
N ASN A 555 10.92 3.93 10.11
CA ASN A 555 9.94 4.72 9.36
C ASN A 555 8.56 4.04 9.43
N THR A 556 7.56 4.82 9.81
CA THR A 556 6.16 4.43 9.76
C THR A 556 5.29 5.57 9.26
N SER A 557 4.06 5.27 8.84
CA SER A 557 3.11 6.27 8.35
C SER A 557 2.91 7.40 9.35
N PHE A 558 2.72 8.66 8.94
CA PHE A 558 2.35 9.71 9.88
C PHE A 558 0.84 9.79 10.01
N ASN A 559 0.31 9.04 10.97
CA ASN A 559 -1.11 8.95 11.34
C ASN A 559 -1.29 8.18 12.66
N VAL A 560 -2.51 8.18 13.19
CA VAL A 560 -2.95 7.24 14.22
C VAL A 560 -3.82 6.13 13.60
N ARG A 561 -4.19 5.11 14.37
CA ARG A 561 -5.17 4.10 13.95
C ARG A 561 -6.44 4.78 13.43
N GLY A 562 -7.06 4.22 12.39
CA GLY A 562 -8.33 4.72 11.84
C GLY A 562 -8.21 5.93 10.90
N GLU A 563 -7.13 6.71 10.96
CA GLU A 563 -6.94 7.89 10.11
C GLU A 563 -6.03 7.63 8.88
N PRO A 564 -6.25 8.35 7.77
CA PRO A 564 -5.30 8.44 6.65
C PRO A 564 -3.96 9.08 7.06
N ILE A 565 -2.90 8.91 6.27
CA ILE A 565 -1.65 9.68 6.43
C ILE A 565 -1.95 11.19 6.39
N VAL A 566 -1.36 11.99 7.29
CA VAL A 566 -1.60 13.44 7.43
C VAL A 566 -1.43 14.20 6.10
N GLY A 567 -2.40 15.06 5.77
CA GLY A 567 -2.49 15.80 4.51
C GLY A 567 -1.80 17.15 4.55
N THR A 568 -2.03 17.90 5.63
CA THR A 568 -1.65 19.30 5.77
C THR A 568 -0.80 19.54 7.02
N PRO A 569 -0.14 20.72 7.16
CA PRO A 569 0.55 21.11 8.39
C PRO A 569 -0.34 21.00 9.65
N GLU A 570 -1.61 21.38 9.53
CA GLU A 570 -2.59 21.32 10.62
C GLU A 570 -2.93 19.89 11.01
N ASP A 571 -3.03 18.97 10.04
CA ASP A 571 -3.21 17.54 10.32
C ASP A 571 -1.99 16.96 11.04
N ALA A 572 -0.77 17.35 10.63
CA ALA A 572 0.47 16.93 11.26
C ALA A 572 0.55 17.40 12.72
N PHE A 573 0.21 18.68 12.97
CA PHE A 573 0.14 19.24 14.31
C PHE A 573 -0.92 18.56 15.18
N ARG A 574 -2.12 18.30 14.62
CA ARG A 574 -3.19 17.59 15.33
C ARG A 574 -2.76 16.18 15.76
N CYS A 575 -2.16 15.42 14.84
CA CYS A 575 -1.64 14.09 15.12
C CYS A 575 -0.53 14.14 16.17
N PHE A 576 0.39 15.12 16.07
CA PHE A 576 1.46 15.36 17.03
C PHE A 576 0.91 15.65 18.44
N MET A 577 -0.10 16.50 18.57
CA MET A 577 -0.68 16.85 19.86
C MET A 577 -1.47 15.69 20.48
N GLY A 578 -2.18 14.89 19.68
CA GLY A 578 -2.94 13.75 20.19
C GLY A 578 -2.17 12.44 20.37
N SER A 579 -0.89 12.34 19.98
CA SER A 579 -0.07 11.12 20.12
C SER A 579 1.21 11.37 20.91
N GLU A 580 1.90 10.36 21.44
CA GLU A 580 3.15 10.57 22.19
C GLU A 580 4.38 10.78 21.27
N ILE A 581 4.25 11.62 20.23
CA ILE A 581 5.39 12.10 19.43
C ILE A 581 6.05 13.26 20.19
N ASP A 582 7.37 13.24 20.32
CA ASP A 582 8.12 14.20 21.13
C ASP A 582 8.46 15.49 20.35
N VAL A 583 8.81 15.32 19.07
CA VAL A 583 9.27 16.41 18.19
C VAL A 583 8.51 16.35 16.86
N LEU A 584 8.16 17.50 16.30
CA LEU A 584 7.56 17.60 14.98
C LEU A 584 8.37 18.57 14.11
N ALA A 585 8.77 18.11 12.93
CA ALA A 585 9.38 18.93 11.89
C ALA A 585 8.43 19.07 10.71
N VAL A 586 7.98 20.30 10.41
CA VAL A 586 7.13 20.63 9.26
C VAL A 586 7.81 21.70 8.43
N GLY A 587 8.30 21.34 7.24
CA GLY A 587 9.19 22.25 6.51
C GLY A 587 10.40 22.58 7.38
N ASN A 588 10.65 23.87 7.60
CA ASN A 588 11.73 24.37 8.45
C ASN A 588 11.28 24.72 9.87
N CYS A 589 10.02 24.45 10.21
CA CYS A 589 9.49 24.65 11.56
C CYS A 589 9.80 23.42 12.43
N LEU A 590 10.51 23.62 13.54
CA LEU A 590 10.77 22.60 14.56
C LEU A 590 9.92 22.86 15.79
N LEU A 591 9.19 21.85 16.23
CA LEU A 591 8.26 21.91 17.36
C LEU A 591 8.64 20.86 18.39
N PHE A 592 8.65 21.27 19.65
CA PHE A 592 8.79 20.38 20.80
C PHE A 592 7.48 20.28 21.55
N LYS A 593 7.11 19.05 21.95
CA LYS A 593 5.78 18.78 22.51
C LYS A 593 5.59 19.42 23.87
N ASP A 594 6.63 19.43 24.69
CA ASP A 594 6.68 20.08 26.01
C ASP A 594 6.56 21.60 25.95
N ALA A 595 6.89 22.22 24.82
CA ALA A 595 6.71 23.65 24.59
C ALA A 595 5.27 24.02 24.16
N GLN A 596 4.44 23.06 23.74
CA GLN A 596 3.08 23.33 23.26
C GLN A 596 2.07 23.52 24.38
N ASP A 597 0.94 24.17 24.06
CA ASP A 597 -0.19 24.22 24.99
C ASP A 597 -0.84 22.83 25.13
N SER A 598 -0.90 22.33 26.36
CA SER A 598 -1.51 21.06 26.70
C SER A 598 -3.02 20.99 26.39
N SER A 599 -3.71 22.13 26.25
CA SER A 599 -5.12 22.18 25.89
C SER A 599 -5.41 21.67 24.47
N PHE A 600 -4.41 21.62 23.59
CA PHE A 600 -4.55 21.07 22.23
C PHE A 600 -4.43 19.54 22.18
N LYS A 601 -4.15 18.86 23.30
CA LYS A 601 -4.12 17.40 23.34
C LYS A 601 -5.49 16.82 22.99
N LEU A 602 -5.51 15.88 22.05
CA LEU A 602 -6.69 15.09 21.70
C LEU A 602 -6.59 13.70 22.32
N ASP A 603 -7.72 13.16 22.78
CA ASP A 603 -7.80 11.79 23.28
C ASP A 603 -8.25 10.84 22.17
N TYR A 604 -7.33 10.02 21.68
CA TYR A 604 -7.60 8.97 20.69
C TYR A 604 -7.96 7.61 21.29
N LYS A 605 -7.90 7.41 22.62
CA LYS A 605 -7.99 6.08 23.24
C LYS A 605 -9.29 5.34 22.94
N ASN A 606 -10.39 6.07 22.76
CA ASN A 606 -11.73 5.51 22.50
C ASN A 606 -12.30 5.92 21.13
N ALA A 607 -11.49 6.54 20.27
CA ALA A 607 -11.98 7.12 19.01
C ALA A 607 -12.19 6.08 17.90
N PHE A 608 -11.71 4.84 18.07
CA PHE A 608 -11.67 3.84 16.99
C PHE A 608 -12.20 2.48 17.45
N GLU A 609 -12.97 1.81 16.60
CA GLU A 609 -13.41 0.43 16.80
C GLU A 609 -12.21 -0.51 16.93
N LEU A 610 -12.30 -1.46 17.87
CA LEU A 610 -11.33 -2.55 18.05
C LEU A 610 -11.42 -3.53 16.85
N ASP A 611 -10.28 -4.11 16.50
CA ASP A 611 -10.10 -5.09 15.40
C ASP A 611 -9.45 -6.33 16.02
#